data_AF-A0A9P8SA65-F1
#
_entry.id   AF-A0A9P8SA65-F1
#
_cell.length_a   1.000
_cell.length_b   1.000
_cell.length_c   1.000
_cell.angle_alpha   90.00
_cell.angle_beta   90.00
_cell.angle_gamma   90.00
#
_symmetry.space_group_name_H-M   'P 1'
#
loop_
_entity.id
_entity.type
_entity.pdbx_description
1 polymer ?
#
loop_
_entity_poly.entity_id
_entity_poly.type
_entity_poly.pdbx_seq_one_letter_code
_entity_poly.pdbx_strand_id
1 'polypeptide(L)'
;MENTYSPSFHLLPSGLINPNCLNLIGSGVVFHVPSFFSELKELDEKGLPRVYDRILVSDRVHINLDLHIAVDGIEEAELGGRGIGPCYSTKAARTGIRLAEVFKAELFESKLRRLASGFAKRYGDLLKYDVEDEIARFREYRPKLAGFAIDAVSFMRSAQEKNMNILVEGANLDVLDTFETIKVAVAYKDPESGEELASYPTDPDILDRAHVVYHEMPGWKRPTTNVKTFDDLPKQAQDYVEFIESFVGVKVKWIGTGPDRESMIEK
;
A
#
# COMPACT_ATOMS: atom_id res chain seq x y z
N MET A 1 -5.93 -31.51 20.53
CA MET A 1 -5.04 -31.27 19.38
C MET A 1 -5.62 -30.08 18.64
N GLU A 2 -5.27 -28.87 19.08
CA GLU A 2 -5.66 -27.65 18.38
C GLU A 2 -4.80 -27.56 17.13
N ASN A 3 -5.44 -27.61 15.96
CA ASN A 3 -4.79 -27.27 14.70
C ASN A 3 -4.47 -25.77 14.76
N THR A 4 -3.28 -25.39 15.24
CA THR A 4 -2.73 -24.04 15.12
C THR A 4 -2.42 -23.78 13.65
N TYR A 5 -3.47 -23.48 12.88
CA TYR A 5 -3.37 -23.05 11.50
C TYR A 5 -3.31 -21.52 11.48
N SER A 6 -2.23 -20.97 10.94
CA SER A 6 -2.02 -19.53 10.90
C SER A 6 -2.44 -18.99 9.54
N PRO A 7 -3.39 -18.03 9.49
CA PRO A 7 -3.84 -17.42 8.25
C PRO A 7 -2.69 -16.70 7.54
N SER A 8 -2.67 -16.73 6.21
CA SER A 8 -1.74 -15.95 5.39
C SER A 8 -2.33 -14.57 5.16
N PHE A 9 -1.53 -13.54 5.40
CA PHE A 9 -1.87 -12.14 5.20
C PHE A 9 -0.89 -11.58 4.17
N HIS A 10 -1.39 -11.02 3.07
CA HIS A 10 -0.53 -10.34 2.09
C HIS A 10 -0.90 -8.88 1.96
N LEU A 11 -2.17 -8.60 1.70
CA LEU A 11 -2.70 -7.23 1.63
C LEU A 11 -3.47 -6.85 2.90
N LEU A 12 -4.11 -7.83 3.54
CA LEU A 12 -4.88 -7.61 4.75
C LEU A 12 -3.98 -7.48 5.99
N PRO A 13 -4.23 -6.52 6.90
CA PRO A 13 -3.49 -6.45 8.16
C PRO A 13 -3.70 -7.68 9.04
N SER A 14 -2.63 -8.16 9.68
CA SER A 14 -2.66 -9.34 10.56
C SER A 14 -3.52 -9.15 11.80
N GLY A 15 -3.77 -7.89 12.18
CA GLY A 15 -4.71 -7.51 13.24
C GLY A 15 -6.13 -8.08 13.08
N LEU A 16 -6.54 -8.55 11.90
CA LEU A 16 -7.84 -9.23 11.70
C LEU A 16 -7.99 -10.51 12.52
N ILE A 17 -6.89 -11.14 12.95
CA ILE A 17 -6.89 -12.28 13.88
C ILE A 17 -7.56 -11.91 15.21
N ASN A 18 -7.34 -10.68 15.70
CA ASN A 18 -7.95 -10.22 16.94
C ASN A 18 -9.37 -9.69 16.65
N PRO A 19 -10.44 -10.30 17.19
CA PRO A 19 -11.83 -9.93 16.88
C PRO A 19 -12.23 -8.51 17.34
N ASN A 20 -11.43 -7.90 18.22
CA ASN A 20 -11.65 -6.55 18.75
C ASN A 20 -10.81 -5.49 18.04
N CYS A 21 -9.96 -5.89 17.09
CA CYS A 21 -9.14 -4.96 16.33
C CYS A 21 -9.88 -4.48 15.08
N LEU A 22 -9.83 -3.17 14.85
CA LEU A 22 -10.24 -2.53 13.61
C LEU A 22 -9.00 -2.32 12.75
N ASN A 23 -9.07 -2.70 11.48
CA ASN A 23 -7.92 -2.74 10.58
C ASN A 23 -8.06 -1.66 9.51
N LEU A 24 -6.94 -1.05 9.13
CA LEU A 24 -6.91 0.01 8.13
C LEU A 24 -5.79 -0.26 7.12
N ILE A 25 -6.14 -0.31 5.84
CA ILE A 25 -5.19 -0.25 4.74
C ILE A 25 -4.91 1.23 4.44
N GLY A 26 -3.72 1.70 4.80
CA GLY A 26 -3.34 3.10 4.70
C GLY A 26 -3.00 3.56 3.27
N SER A 27 -3.01 4.88 3.05
CA SER A 27 -2.78 5.53 1.74
C SER A 27 -1.43 5.22 1.07
N GLY A 28 -0.47 4.68 1.85
CA GLY A 28 0.84 4.24 1.36
C GLY A 28 0.78 2.99 0.48
N VAL A 29 -0.26 2.17 0.64
CA VAL A 29 -0.39 0.84 0.04
C VAL A 29 -0.79 0.90 -1.43
N VAL A 30 -0.21 0.00 -2.23
CA VAL A 30 -0.71 -0.36 -3.57
C VAL A 30 -1.73 -1.50 -3.43
N PHE A 31 -2.95 -1.23 -3.85
CA PHE A 31 -4.13 -2.01 -3.51
C PHE A 31 -4.62 -2.82 -4.71
N HIS A 32 -4.45 -4.14 -4.63
CA HIS A 32 -4.93 -5.06 -5.65
C HIS A 32 -6.32 -5.60 -5.26
N VAL A 33 -7.36 -5.15 -5.97
CA VAL A 33 -8.76 -5.45 -5.65
C VAL A 33 -9.09 -6.94 -5.67
N PRO A 34 -8.67 -7.73 -6.68
CA PRO A 34 -8.92 -9.18 -6.69
C PRO A 34 -8.31 -9.90 -5.48
N SER A 35 -7.04 -9.61 -5.14
CA SER A 35 -6.38 -10.20 -3.97
C SER A 35 -7.08 -9.83 -2.67
N PHE A 36 -7.50 -8.56 -2.52
CA PHE A 36 -8.24 -8.11 -1.33
C PHE A 36 -9.49 -8.96 -1.07
N PHE A 37 -10.34 -9.14 -2.08
CA PHE A 37 -11.58 -9.91 -1.91
C PHE A 37 -11.31 -11.42 -1.76
N SER A 38 -10.30 -11.95 -2.45
CA SER A 38 -9.90 -13.36 -2.32
C SER A 38 -9.40 -13.65 -0.91
N GLU A 39 -8.51 -12.82 -0.37
CA GLU A 39 -7.99 -12.97 0.99
C GLU A 39 -9.11 -12.81 2.03
N LEU A 40 -10.01 -11.84 1.87
CA LEU A 40 -11.14 -11.67 2.81
C LEU A 40 -12.04 -12.91 2.85
N LYS A 41 -12.37 -13.46 1.67
CA LYS A 41 -13.17 -14.67 1.55
C LYS A 41 -12.47 -15.85 2.23
N GLU A 42 -11.17 -16.02 2.01
CA GLU A 42 -10.39 -17.09 2.63
C GLU A 42 -10.39 -16.98 4.17
N LEU A 43 -10.28 -15.77 4.72
CA LEU A 43 -10.35 -15.55 6.17
C LEU A 43 -11.74 -15.81 6.74
N ASP A 44 -12.80 -15.44 6.02
CA ASP A 44 -14.18 -15.70 6.41
C ASP A 44 -14.49 -17.21 6.41
N GLU A 45 -14.06 -17.93 5.36
CA GLU A 45 -14.19 -19.40 5.26
C GLU A 45 -13.41 -20.13 6.35
N LYS A 46 -12.31 -19.54 6.84
CA LYS A 46 -11.54 -20.04 8.00
C LYS A 46 -12.20 -19.75 9.35
N GLY A 47 -13.34 -19.08 9.37
CA GLY A 47 -14.14 -18.83 10.57
C GLY A 47 -13.70 -17.62 11.39
N LEU A 48 -12.92 -16.69 10.82
CA LEU A 48 -12.63 -15.43 11.50
C LEU A 48 -13.91 -14.57 11.54
N PRO A 49 -14.34 -14.12 12.73
CA PRO A 49 -15.62 -13.41 12.85
C PRO A 49 -15.53 -12.00 12.29
N ARG A 50 -16.56 -11.61 11.52
CA ARG A 50 -16.83 -10.22 11.08
C ARG A 50 -15.62 -9.58 10.39
N VAL A 51 -14.92 -10.32 9.53
CA VAL A 51 -13.73 -9.80 8.83
C VAL A 51 -14.09 -8.62 7.92
N TYR A 52 -15.24 -8.69 7.25
CA TYR A 52 -15.75 -7.63 6.38
C TYR A 52 -16.10 -6.34 7.13
N ASP A 53 -16.53 -6.42 8.39
CA ASP A 53 -16.95 -5.24 9.17
C ASP A 53 -15.77 -4.53 9.85
N ARG A 54 -14.59 -5.17 9.88
CA ARG A 54 -13.43 -4.73 10.67
C ARG A 54 -12.22 -4.36 9.81
N ILE A 55 -12.45 -4.14 8.52
CA ILE A 55 -11.42 -3.73 7.57
C ILE A 55 -11.86 -2.45 6.85
N LEU A 56 -11.00 -1.46 6.91
CA LEU A 56 -11.19 -0.16 6.28
C LEU A 56 -10.08 0.04 5.25
N VAL A 57 -10.39 0.72 4.15
CA VAL A 57 -9.43 1.00 3.08
C VAL A 57 -9.39 2.49 2.82
N SER A 58 -8.20 3.08 2.83
CA SER A 58 -8.03 4.48 2.47
C SER A 58 -8.51 4.72 1.04
N ASP A 59 -9.34 5.74 0.86
CA ASP A 59 -9.74 6.25 -0.45
C ASP A 59 -8.55 6.74 -1.31
N ARG A 60 -7.38 6.94 -0.71
CA ARG A 60 -6.14 7.41 -1.36
C ARG A 60 -5.16 6.29 -1.70
N VAL A 61 -5.48 5.01 -1.43
CA VAL A 61 -4.64 3.91 -1.95
C VAL A 61 -4.53 3.98 -3.46
N HIS A 62 -3.36 3.61 -3.99
CA HIS A 62 -3.19 3.48 -5.43
C HIS A 62 -3.63 2.09 -5.87
N ILE A 63 -4.39 2.01 -6.94
CA ILE A 63 -4.91 0.74 -7.46
C ILE A 63 -3.78 0.02 -8.21
N ASN A 64 -3.44 -1.17 -7.72
CA ASN A 64 -2.64 -2.11 -8.47
C ASN A 64 -3.57 -2.82 -9.47
N LEU A 65 -3.30 -2.64 -10.75
CA LEU A 65 -4.12 -3.10 -11.87
C LEU A 65 -3.50 -4.36 -12.46
N ASP A 66 -4.29 -5.17 -13.15
CA ASP A 66 -3.77 -6.31 -13.91
C ASP A 66 -2.81 -5.84 -15.01
N LEU A 67 -2.99 -4.60 -15.50
CA LEU A 67 -2.03 -3.90 -16.35
C LEU A 67 -0.63 -3.80 -15.72
N HIS A 68 -0.54 -3.47 -14.44
CA HIS A 68 0.75 -3.37 -13.76
C HIS A 68 1.40 -4.75 -13.59
N ILE A 69 0.60 -5.77 -13.27
CA ILE A 69 1.06 -7.17 -13.19
C ILE A 69 1.61 -7.64 -14.54
N ALA A 70 0.91 -7.33 -15.64
CA ALA A 70 1.34 -7.67 -17.00
C ALA A 70 2.65 -6.96 -17.37
N VAL A 71 2.82 -5.68 -17.01
CA VAL A 71 4.06 -4.94 -17.23
C VAL A 71 5.21 -5.52 -16.43
N ASP A 72 4.98 -5.83 -15.16
CA ASP A 72 5.98 -6.39 -14.24
C ASP A 72 6.49 -7.75 -14.76
N GLY A 73 5.59 -8.61 -15.24
CA GLY A 73 5.98 -9.90 -15.85
C GLY A 73 6.79 -9.78 -17.13
N ILE A 74 6.75 -8.64 -17.82
CA ILE A 74 7.61 -8.36 -18.99
C ILE A 74 8.98 -7.87 -18.55
N GLU A 75 9.05 -7.02 -17.52
CA GLU A 75 10.32 -6.52 -16.97
C GLU A 75 11.10 -7.61 -16.23
N GLU A 76 10.41 -8.51 -15.54
CA GLU A 76 10.97 -9.59 -14.74
C GLU A 76 10.50 -10.97 -15.20
N ALA A 77 10.99 -11.40 -16.38
CA ALA A 77 10.58 -12.63 -17.08
C ALA A 77 10.68 -13.95 -16.29
N GLU A 78 11.36 -13.98 -15.13
CA GLU A 78 11.60 -15.19 -14.33
C GLU A 78 10.90 -15.25 -12.96
N LEU A 79 10.35 -14.15 -12.42
CA LEU A 79 9.92 -14.11 -10.99
C LEU A 79 8.41 -13.99 -10.74
N GLY A 80 7.58 -13.84 -11.78
CA GLY A 80 6.14 -13.71 -11.60
C GLY A 80 5.79 -12.41 -10.86
N GLY A 81 5.90 -11.30 -11.58
CA GLY A 81 5.68 -9.96 -11.02
C GLY A 81 4.30 -9.76 -10.41
N ARG A 82 4.24 -9.08 -9.26
CA ARG A 82 2.98 -8.74 -8.56
C ARG A 82 2.44 -7.35 -8.93
N GLY A 83 3.10 -6.64 -9.85
CA GLY A 83 2.73 -5.29 -10.30
C GLY A 83 3.12 -4.19 -9.31
N ILE A 84 3.83 -4.51 -8.23
CA ILE A 84 4.16 -3.56 -7.15
C ILE A 84 5.06 -2.45 -7.68
N GLY A 85 6.14 -2.80 -8.37
CA GLY A 85 7.10 -1.85 -8.95
C GLY A 85 6.43 -0.89 -9.95
N PRO A 86 5.79 -1.41 -11.01
CA PRO A 86 5.07 -0.57 -11.96
C PRO A 86 3.96 0.30 -11.33
N CYS A 87 3.25 -0.20 -10.32
CA CYS A 87 2.23 0.58 -9.61
C CYS A 87 2.85 1.73 -8.80
N TYR A 88 3.94 1.50 -8.07
CA TYR A 88 4.65 2.60 -7.39
C TYR A 88 5.29 3.59 -8.37
N SER A 89 5.71 3.13 -9.55
CA SER A 89 6.21 4.00 -10.62
C SER A 89 5.12 4.96 -11.14
N THR A 90 3.91 4.46 -11.41
CA THR A 90 2.78 5.32 -11.82
C THR A 90 2.31 6.26 -10.70
N LYS A 91 2.39 5.82 -9.43
CA LYS A 91 2.19 6.68 -8.25
C LYS A 91 3.20 7.83 -8.22
N ALA A 92 4.50 7.54 -8.31
CA ALA A 92 5.56 8.54 -8.30
C ALA A 92 5.45 9.52 -9.48
N ALA A 93 5.05 9.01 -10.65
CA ALA A 93 4.81 9.82 -11.84
C ALA A 93 3.48 10.61 -11.81
N ARG A 94 2.65 10.43 -10.77
CA ARG A 94 1.31 11.05 -10.63
C ARG A 94 0.36 10.70 -11.78
N THR A 95 0.58 9.56 -12.43
CA THR A 95 -0.25 9.05 -13.53
C THR A 95 -1.15 7.90 -13.10
N GLY A 96 -0.88 7.30 -11.93
CA GLY A 96 -1.64 6.20 -11.36
C GLY A 96 -3.09 6.57 -11.02
N ILE A 97 -3.85 5.53 -10.63
CA ILE A 97 -5.26 5.63 -10.28
C ILE A 97 -5.42 5.41 -8.79
N ARG A 98 -6.14 6.30 -8.10
CA ARG A 98 -6.49 6.16 -6.67
C ARG A 98 -7.87 5.53 -6.50
N LEU A 99 -8.13 4.92 -5.34
CA LEU A 99 -9.45 4.32 -5.03
C LEU A 99 -10.60 5.33 -5.13
N ALA A 100 -10.42 6.57 -4.67
CA ALA A 100 -11.41 7.65 -4.82
C ALA A 100 -11.81 7.90 -6.28
N GLU A 101 -10.91 7.65 -7.23
CA GLU A 101 -11.13 7.85 -8.66
C GLU A 101 -11.84 6.66 -9.30
N VAL A 102 -11.75 5.46 -8.72
CA VAL A 102 -12.47 4.26 -9.17
C VAL A 102 -13.99 4.47 -9.13
N PHE A 103 -14.48 5.22 -8.14
CA PHE A 103 -15.90 5.56 -8.01
C PHE A 103 -16.38 6.57 -9.06
N LYS A 104 -15.47 7.30 -9.72
CA LYS A 104 -15.75 8.22 -10.83
C LYS A 104 -15.58 7.49 -12.15
N ALA A 105 -16.63 6.81 -12.61
CA ALA A 105 -16.55 5.84 -13.71
C ALA A 105 -15.84 6.38 -14.97
N GLU A 106 -16.25 7.54 -15.49
CA GLU A 106 -15.67 8.14 -16.68
C GLU A 106 -14.18 8.51 -16.50
N LEU A 107 -13.83 9.04 -15.32
CA LEU A 107 -12.46 9.40 -14.99
C LEU A 107 -11.55 8.16 -14.91
N PHE A 108 -12.01 7.13 -14.20
CA PHE A 108 -11.30 5.84 -14.10
C PHE A 108 -11.04 5.26 -15.49
N GLU A 109 -12.09 5.17 -16.29
CA GLU A 109 -12.08 4.61 -17.63
C GLU A 109 -11.14 5.38 -18.59
N SER A 110 -11.13 6.71 -18.51
CA SER A 110 -10.21 7.56 -19.27
C SER A 110 -8.75 7.36 -18.83
N LYS A 111 -8.49 7.37 -17.51
CA LYS A 111 -7.14 7.18 -16.95
C LYS A 111 -6.58 5.79 -17.29
N LEU A 112 -7.38 4.74 -17.17
CA LEU A 112 -6.96 3.37 -17.44
C LEU A 112 -6.56 3.18 -18.91
N ARG A 113 -7.38 3.67 -19.85
CA ARG A 113 -7.05 3.64 -21.29
C ARG A 113 -5.78 4.45 -21.60
N ARG A 114 -5.57 5.58 -20.93
CA ARG A 114 -4.34 6.38 -21.06
C ARG A 114 -3.10 5.63 -20.56
N LEU A 115 -3.20 4.96 -19.40
CA LEU A 115 -2.12 4.12 -18.87
C LEU A 115 -1.81 2.96 -19.80
N ALA A 116 -2.83 2.22 -20.23
CA ALA A 116 -2.69 1.10 -21.16
C ALA A 116 -2.02 1.54 -22.48
N SER A 117 -2.45 2.67 -23.06
CA SER A 117 -1.80 3.25 -24.25
C SER A 117 -0.35 3.64 -24.01
N GLY A 118 -0.03 4.21 -22.83
CA GLY A 118 1.33 4.56 -22.44
C GLY A 118 2.25 3.35 -22.37
N PHE A 119 1.82 2.27 -21.72
CA PHE A 119 2.60 1.04 -21.64
C PHE A 119 2.67 0.29 -22.98
N ALA A 120 1.58 0.29 -23.77
CA ALA A 120 1.59 -0.30 -25.12
C ALA A 120 2.62 0.39 -26.03
N LYS A 121 2.81 1.72 -25.91
CA LYS A 121 3.89 2.42 -26.64
C LYS A 121 5.29 1.99 -26.21
N ARG A 122 5.47 1.60 -24.94
CA ARG A 122 6.76 1.22 -24.37
C ARG A 122 7.13 -0.24 -24.69
N TYR A 123 6.18 -1.16 -24.58
CA TYR A 123 6.43 -2.61 -24.71
C TYR A 123 5.86 -3.22 -26.01
N GLY A 124 5.08 -2.47 -26.78
CA GLY A 124 4.52 -2.92 -28.06
C GLY A 124 3.70 -4.21 -27.90
N ASP A 125 3.95 -5.16 -28.80
CA ASP A 125 3.24 -6.45 -28.87
C ASP A 125 3.53 -7.39 -27.69
N LEU A 126 4.52 -7.08 -26.84
CA LEU A 126 4.80 -7.84 -25.63
C LEU A 126 3.70 -7.64 -24.58
N LEU A 127 3.03 -6.49 -24.59
CA LEU A 127 1.96 -6.19 -23.65
C LEU A 127 0.64 -6.82 -24.09
N LYS A 128 0.34 -7.99 -23.53
CA LYS A 128 -0.95 -8.65 -23.68
C LYS A 128 -1.87 -8.23 -22.55
N TYR A 129 -2.75 -7.27 -22.82
CA TYR A 129 -3.66 -6.72 -21.83
C TYR A 129 -4.97 -6.25 -22.48
N ASP A 130 -6.10 -6.67 -21.92
CA ASP A 130 -7.44 -6.23 -22.33
C ASP A 130 -7.97 -5.18 -21.37
N VAL A 131 -8.03 -3.94 -21.86
CA VAL A 131 -8.48 -2.79 -21.08
C VAL A 131 -9.98 -2.81 -20.80
N GLU A 132 -10.79 -3.33 -21.72
CA GLU A 132 -12.25 -3.31 -21.57
C GLU A 132 -12.71 -4.39 -20.60
N ASP A 133 -12.01 -5.53 -20.57
CA ASP A 133 -12.20 -6.59 -19.59
C ASP A 133 -11.90 -6.10 -18.15
N GLU A 134 -10.81 -5.37 -17.93
CA GLU A 134 -10.53 -4.79 -16.60
C GLU A 134 -11.57 -3.72 -16.22
N ILE A 135 -11.99 -2.87 -17.18
CA ILE A 135 -13.09 -1.90 -16.94
C ILE A 135 -14.37 -2.62 -16.52
N ALA A 136 -14.72 -3.73 -17.17
CA ALA A 136 -15.90 -4.52 -16.83
C ALA A 136 -15.83 -5.06 -15.40
N ARG A 137 -14.68 -5.63 -14.98
CA ARG A 137 -14.48 -6.06 -13.59
C ARG A 137 -14.65 -4.92 -12.59
N PHE A 138 -14.08 -3.75 -12.86
CA PHE A 138 -14.20 -2.60 -11.96
C PHE A 138 -15.63 -2.06 -11.87
N ARG A 139 -16.49 -2.25 -12.88
CA ARG A 139 -17.94 -1.95 -12.77
C ARG A 139 -18.60 -2.79 -11.67
N GLU A 140 -18.21 -4.06 -11.53
CA GLU A 140 -18.70 -4.95 -10.48
C GLU A 140 -18.07 -4.69 -9.11
N TYR A 141 -16.81 -4.25 -9.08
CA TYR A 141 -16.10 -3.99 -7.82
C TYR A 141 -16.54 -2.71 -7.13
N ARG A 142 -16.89 -1.65 -7.86
CA ARG A 142 -17.32 -0.35 -7.31
C ARG A 142 -18.35 -0.46 -6.17
N PRO A 143 -19.52 -1.12 -6.34
CA PRO A 143 -20.50 -1.19 -5.26
C PRO A 143 -19.99 -1.98 -4.05
N LYS A 144 -19.15 -2.99 -4.25
CA LYS A 144 -18.56 -3.78 -3.16
C LYS A 144 -17.52 -2.95 -2.39
N LEU A 145 -16.65 -2.23 -3.09
CA LEU A 145 -15.58 -1.39 -2.52
C LEU A 145 -16.12 -0.21 -1.72
N ALA A 146 -17.30 0.31 -2.06
CA ALA A 146 -17.91 1.46 -1.39
C ALA A 146 -18.13 1.22 0.12
N GLY A 147 -18.33 -0.04 0.55
CA GLY A 147 -18.49 -0.39 1.96
C GLY A 147 -17.21 -0.32 2.78
N PHE A 148 -16.03 -0.30 2.14
CA PHE A 148 -14.73 -0.32 2.81
C PHE A 148 -13.97 1.01 2.72
N ALA A 149 -14.25 1.80 1.68
CA ALA A 149 -13.52 3.01 1.38
C ALA A 149 -13.85 4.14 2.39
N ILE A 150 -12.81 4.70 3.02
CA ILE A 150 -12.94 5.81 3.97
C ILE A 150 -11.85 6.87 3.76
N ASP A 151 -12.10 8.08 4.28
CA ASP A 151 -11.03 9.06 4.47
C ASP A 151 -10.13 8.61 5.64
N ALA A 152 -9.04 7.91 5.31
CA ALA A 152 -8.12 7.39 6.29
C ALA A 152 -7.37 8.47 7.07
N VAL A 153 -7.12 9.65 6.48
CA VAL A 153 -6.41 10.75 7.14
C VAL A 153 -7.26 11.30 8.27
N SER A 154 -8.54 11.56 7.99
CA SER A 154 -9.51 12.04 8.96
C SER A 154 -9.79 10.99 10.04
N PHE A 155 -9.91 9.72 9.64
CA PHE A 155 -10.08 8.61 10.57
C PHE A 155 -8.90 8.50 11.55
N MET A 156 -7.66 8.53 11.04
CA MET A 156 -6.46 8.42 11.87
C MET A 156 -6.29 9.62 12.80
N ARG A 157 -6.57 10.85 12.34
CA ARG A 157 -6.59 12.04 13.21
C ARG A 157 -7.58 11.84 14.36
N SER A 158 -8.80 11.40 14.08
CA SER A 158 -9.80 11.14 15.13
C SER A 158 -9.37 10.03 16.09
N ALA A 159 -8.72 8.98 15.60
CA ALA A 159 -8.20 7.90 16.43
C ALA A 159 -7.08 8.39 17.37
N GLN A 160 -6.18 9.25 16.89
CA GLN A 160 -5.14 9.89 17.69
C GLN A 160 -5.73 10.84 18.75
N GLU A 161 -6.67 11.71 18.37
CA GLU A 161 -7.35 12.63 19.30
C GLU A 161 -8.08 11.88 20.44
N LYS A 162 -8.62 10.70 20.13
CA LYS A 162 -9.28 9.82 21.10
C LYS A 162 -8.31 8.93 21.89
N ASN A 163 -6.99 9.05 21.67
CA ASN A 163 -5.96 8.21 22.27
C ASN A 163 -6.24 6.70 22.08
N MET A 164 -6.70 6.31 20.88
CA MET A 164 -6.86 4.89 20.56
C MET A 164 -5.50 4.20 20.49
N ASN A 165 -5.44 2.93 20.92
CA ASN A 165 -4.25 2.11 20.73
C ASN A 165 -4.09 1.81 19.23
N ILE A 166 -3.03 2.34 18.63
CA ILE A 166 -2.70 2.16 17.22
C ILE A 166 -1.45 1.28 17.14
N LEU A 167 -1.48 0.32 16.23
CA LEU A 167 -0.35 -0.54 15.92
C LEU A 167 -0.09 -0.46 14.41
N VAL A 168 1.17 -0.23 14.04
CA VAL A 168 1.59 -0.15 12.64
C VAL A 168 2.31 -1.44 12.26
N GLU A 169 1.83 -2.06 11.20
CA GLU A 169 2.48 -3.20 10.54
C GLU A 169 3.35 -2.65 9.40
N GLY A 170 4.67 -2.68 9.58
CA GLY A 170 5.61 -2.32 8.52
C GLY A 170 5.81 -3.53 7.59
N ALA A 171 5.69 -3.33 6.29
CA ALA A 171 5.94 -4.38 5.30
C ALA A 171 7.12 -4.01 4.41
N ASN A 172 7.77 -5.04 3.86
CA ASN A 172 8.73 -4.94 2.77
C ASN A 172 9.98 -4.09 3.07
N LEU A 173 10.57 -4.26 4.25
CA LEU A 173 11.84 -3.60 4.58
C LEU A 173 12.94 -3.97 3.57
N ASP A 174 12.90 -5.20 3.06
CA ASP A 174 13.81 -5.75 2.06
C ASP A 174 13.79 -4.99 0.72
N VAL A 175 12.66 -4.38 0.36
CA VAL A 175 12.58 -3.54 -0.85
C VAL A 175 13.48 -2.31 -0.75
N LEU A 176 13.78 -1.85 0.47
CA LEU A 176 14.64 -0.70 0.73
C LEU A 176 16.13 -1.08 0.76
N ASP A 177 16.47 -2.37 0.66
CA ASP A 177 17.85 -2.89 0.80
C ASP A 177 18.83 -2.30 -0.20
N THR A 178 18.38 -1.96 -1.40
CA THR A 178 19.27 -1.54 -2.50
C THR A 178 19.54 -0.03 -2.53
N PHE A 179 18.80 0.75 -1.74
CA PHE A 179 18.86 2.21 -1.79
C PHE A 179 20.15 2.73 -1.16
N GLU A 180 20.76 3.74 -1.80
CA GLU A 180 21.84 4.55 -1.19
C GLU A 180 21.30 5.56 -0.19
N THR A 181 20.15 6.13 -0.52
CA THR A 181 19.49 7.16 0.28
C THR A 181 17.99 6.90 0.24
N ILE A 182 17.39 6.86 1.41
CA ILE A 182 15.96 6.66 1.61
C ILE A 182 15.35 8.04 1.85
N LYS A 183 14.37 8.39 1.03
CA LYS A 183 13.64 9.66 1.15
C LYS A 183 12.31 9.42 1.84
N VAL A 184 12.18 9.93 3.06
CA VAL A 184 10.94 9.84 3.85
C VAL A 184 10.17 11.14 3.68
N ALA A 185 8.94 11.06 3.14
CA ALA A 185 8.07 12.23 3.05
C ALA A 185 7.63 12.65 4.46
N VAL A 186 8.03 13.84 4.90
CA VAL A 186 7.75 14.35 6.25
C VAL A 186 6.79 15.54 6.27
N ALA A 187 6.64 16.23 5.14
CA ALA A 187 5.66 17.30 5.01
C ALA A 187 5.25 17.51 3.56
N TYR A 188 4.22 18.33 3.37
CA TYR A 188 3.75 18.78 2.06
C TYR A 188 3.68 20.30 2.09
N LYS A 189 4.08 20.95 1.01
CA LYS A 189 3.95 22.40 0.84
C LYS A 189 2.93 22.70 -0.24
N ASP A 190 2.15 23.74 0.00
CA ASP A 190 1.26 24.30 -1.02
C ASP A 190 2.12 24.84 -2.18
N PRO A 191 1.78 24.50 -3.44
CA PRO A 191 2.59 24.89 -4.58
C PRO A 191 2.46 26.38 -4.93
N GLU A 192 1.37 27.04 -4.52
CA GLU A 192 1.09 28.45 -4.83
C GLU A 192 1.69 29.36 -3.75
N SER A 193 1.45 29.06 -2.46
CA SER A 193 1.97 29.87 -1.35
C SER A 193 3.38 29.46 -0.91
N GLY A 194 3.80 28.22 -1.15
CA GLY A 194 5.05 27.65 -0.64
C GLY A 194 5.03 27.33 0.85
N GLU A 195 3.91 27.59 1.54
CA GLU A 195 3.74 27.32 2.96
C GLU A 195 3.56 25.82 3.22
N GLU A 196 3.99 25.38 4.39
CA GLU A 196 3.80 23.99 4.81
C GLU A 196 2.34 23.73 5.18
N LEU A 197 1.77 22.67 4.61
CA LEU A 197 0.43 22.22 4.92
C LEU A 197 0.40 21.61 6.31
N ALA A 198 -0.61 21.97 7.10
CA ALA A 198 -0.77 21.49 8.48
C ALA A 198 -0.93 19.96 8.59
N SER A 199 -1.29 19.29 7.50
CA SER A 199 -1.36 17.84 7.42
C SER A 199 -1.31 17.39 5.97
N TYR A 200 -1.28 16.07 5.75
CA TYR A 200 -1.51 15.48 4.45
C TYR A 200 -2.76 16.12 3.78
N PRO A 201 -2.65 16.70 2.57
CA PRO A 201 -3.76 17.39 1.95
C PRO A 201 -4.96 16.46 1.73
N THR A 202 -6.11 16.86 2.25
CA THR A 202 -7.35 16.12 2.10
C THR A 202 -7.97 16.32 0.73
N ASP A 203 -7.76 17.50 0.14
CA ASP A 203 -8.16 17.84 -1.22
C ASP A 203 -7.25 17.14 -2.25
N PRO A 204 -7.81 16.29 -3.13
CA PRO A 204 -7.04 15.60 -4.16
C PRO A 204 -6.30 16.54 -5.13
N ASP A 205 -6.86 17.71 -5.45
CA ASP A 205 -6.27 18.66 -6.40
C ASP A 205 -5.07 19.40 -5.79
N ILE A 206 -5.12 19.66 -4.47
CA ILE A 206 -3.97 20.17 -3.72
C ILE A 206 -2.90 19.08 -3.64
N LEU A 207 -3.28 17.85 -3.29
CA LEU A 207 -2.35 16.73 -3.17
C LEU A 207 -1.57 16.45 -4.45
N ASP A 208 -2.23 16.51 -5.61
CA ASP A 208 -1.58 16.22 -6.90
C ASP A 208 -0.53 17.28 -7.30
N ARG A 209 -0.67 18.51 -6.79
CA ARG A 209 0.22 19.64 -7.04
C ARG A 209 1.20 19.93 -5.90
N ALA A 210 0.97 19.39 -4.70
CA ALA A 210 1.77 19.67 -3.52
C ALA A 210 3.25 19.29 -3.70
N HIS A 211 4.13 20.12 -3.13
CA HIS A 211 5.56 19.83 -3.07
C HIS A 211 5.87 19.00 -1.83
N VAL A 212 6.34 17.76 -2.03
CA VAL A 212 6.71 16.88 -0.93
C VAL A 212 8.06 17.31 -0.35
N VAL A 213 8.10 17.47 0.97
CA VAL A 213 9.33 17.71 1.73
C VAL A 213 9.84 16.35 2.21
N TYR A 214 11.08 16.03 1.84
CA TYR A 214 11.70 14.76 2.21
C TYR A 214 12.75 14.96 3.30
N HIS A 215 12.74 14.04 4.27
CA HIS A 215 13.88 13.77 5.13
C HIS A 215 14.71 12.65 4.48
N GLU A 216 15.99 12.90 4.25
CA GLU A 216 16.89 11.93 3.63
C GLU A 216 17.66 11.17 4.71
N MET A 217 17.61 9.84 4.64
CA MET A 217 18.30 8.92 5.53
C MET A 217 19.26 8.05 4.73
N PRO A 218 20.41 7.64 5.28
CA PRO A 218 21.30 6.71 4.61
C PRO A 218 20.59 5.36 4.43
N GLY A 219 20.62 4.82 3.21
CA GLY A 219 20.25 3.43 2.98
C GLY A 219 21.34 2.48 3.45
N TRP A 220 21.07 1.17 3.44
CA TRP A 220 21.97 0.17 4.00
C TRP A 220 22.67 -0.73 2.98
N LYS A 221 22.23 -0.76 1.72
CA LYS A 221 22.86 -1.51 0.61
C LYS A 221 23.20 -2.96 0.95
N ARG A 222 22.37 -3.62 1.76
CA ARG A 222 22.57 -5.01 2.20
C ARG A 222 21.23 -5.73 2.38
N PRO A 223 21.17 -7.04 2.12
CA PRO A 223 19.95 -7.81 2.32
C PRO A 223 19.48 -7.78 3.77
N THR A 224 18.19 -7.51 3.97
CA THR A 224 17.46 -7.73 5.22
C THR A 224 16.53 -8.93 5.13
N THR A 225 16.50 -9.61 3.97
CA THR A 225 15.65 -10.77 3.74
C THR A 225 15.86 -11.84 4.80
N ASN A 226 14.77 -12.34 5.39
CA ASN A 226 14.75 -13.40 6.41
C ASN A 226 15.43 -13.06 7.75
N VAL A 227 15.80 -11.81 8.00
CA VAL A 227 16.23 -11.38 9.34
C VAL A 227 15.07 -11.59 10.31
N LYS A 228 15.36 -12.20 11.47
CA LYS A 228 14.36 -12.68 12.45
C LYS A 228 14.23 -11.80 13.70
N THR A 229 15.23 -10.98 14.00
CA THR A 229 15.22 -10.09 15.17
C THR A 229 15.55 -8.65 14.77
N PHE A 230 15.04 -7.69 15.54
CA PHE A 230 15.27 -6.27 15.26
C PHE A 230 16.76 -5.90 15.39
N ASP A 231 17.45 -6.48 16.37
CA ASP A 231 18.86 -6.19 16.65
C ASP A 231 19.81 -6.71 15.55
N ASP A 232 19.38 -7.75 14.82
CA ASP A 232 20.13 -8.29 13.66
C ASP A 232 19.98 -7.41 12.40
N LEU A 233 19.06 -6.45 12.40
CA LEU A 233 18.92 -5.54 11.27
C LEU A 233 20.14 -4.62 11.15
N PRO A 234 20.41 -4.14 9.92
CA PRO A 234 21.30 -3.01 9.71
C PRO A 234 21.02 -1.84 10.64
N LYS A 235 22.05 -1.22 11.23
CA LYS A 235 21.84 -0.04 12.08
C LYS A 235 21.04 1.06 11.36
N GLN A 236 21.31 1.29 10.08
CA GLN A 236 20.54 2.24 9.27
C GLN A 236 19.06 1.84 9.08
N ALA A 237 18.76 0.54 9.02
CA ALA A 237 17.39 0.04 8.94
C ALA A 237 16.68 0.15 10.30
N GLN A 238 17.38 -0.12 11.41
CA GLN A 238 16.87 0.15 12.75
C GLN A 238 16.55 1.64 12.93
N ASP A 239 17.49 2.51 12.56
CA ASP A 239 17.34 3.97 12.62
C ASP A 239 16.15 4.45 11.78
N TYR A 240 15.93 3.86 10.61
CA TYR A 240 14.76 4.13 9.76
C TYR A 240 13.45 3.78 10.47
N VAL A 241 13.35 2.60 11.08
CA VAL A 241 12.15 2.18 11.82
C VAL A 241 11.92 3.07 13.03
N GLU A 242 12.96 3.38 13.80
CA GLU A 242 12.88 4.26 14.97
C GLU A 242 12.50 5.70 14.59
N PHE A 243 13.00 6.19 13.46
CA PHE A 243 12.59 7.48 12.90
C PHE A 243 11.09 7.50 12.59
N ILE A 244 10.56 6.46 11.93
CA ILE A 244 9.12 6.35 11.66
C ILE A 244 8.32 6.36 12.97
N GLU A 245 8.74 5.58 13.97
CA GLU A 245 8.06 5.55 15.27
C GLU A 245 8.01 6.93 15.93
N SER A 246 9.15 7.63 15.94
CA SER A 246 9.28 8.96 16.53
C SER A 246 8.44 9.99 15.78
N PHE A 247 8.50 9.96 14.45
CA PHE A 247 7.79 10.90 13.59
C PHE A 247 6.27 10.72 13.63
N VAL A 248 5.80 9.46 13.64
CA VAL A 248 4.36 9.13 13.69
C VAL A 248 3.82 9.17 15.12
N GLY A 249 4.68 9.01 16.13
CA GLY A 249 4.30 8.91 17.54
C GLY A 249 3.67 7.56 17.91
N VAL A 250 3.87 6.52 17.10
CA VAL A 250 3.28 5.18 17.28
C VAL A 250 4.37 4.12 17.13
N LYS A 251 4.37 3.10 18.00
CA LYS A 251 5.33 2.00 17.94
C LYS A 251 5.05 1.04 16.78
N VAL A 252 6.12 0.59 16.13
CA VAL A 252 6.07 -0.47 15.12
C VAL A 252 6.23 -1.80 15.85
N LYS A 253 5.25 -2.68 15.71
CA LYS A 253 5.27 -4.00 16.38
C LYS A 253 5.78 -5.11 15.47
N TRP A 254 5.46 -5.02 14.18
CA TRP A 254 5.78 -6.03 13.19
C TRP A 254 6.50 -5.40 12.01
N ILE A 255 7.58 -6.05 11.54
CA ILE A 255 8.40 -5.59 10.42
C ILE A 255 8.60 -6.75 9.44
N GLY A 256 8.03 -6.64 8.25
CA GLY A 256 8.19 -7.60 7.17
C GLY A 256 9.58 -7.50 6.55
N THR A 257 10.30 -8.61 6.50
CA THR A 257 11.65 -8.76 5.97
C THR A 257 11.69 -9.73 4.77
N GLY A 258 10.63 -9.81 3.98
CA GLY A 258 10.60 -10.66 2.80
C GLY A 258 9.21 -11.12 2.39
N PRO A 259 9.11 -11.88 1.29
CA PRO A 259 7.84 -12.34 0.73
C PRO A 259 7.24 -13.52 1.47
N ASP A 260 8.04 -14.25 2.26
CA ASP A 260 7.59 -15.45 2.97
C ASP A 260 6.90 -15.09 4.30
N ARG A 261 5.97 -15.95 4.73
CA ARG A 261 5.20 -15.77 5.97
C ARG A 261 6.08 -15.64 7.21
N GLU A 262 7.21 -16.33 7.24
CA GLU A 262 8.12 -16.31 8.38
C GLU A 262 9.12 -15.14 8.32
N SER A 263 9.10 -14.34 7.25
CA SER A 263 9.96 -13.17 7.09
C SER A 263 9.32 -11.97 7.78
N MET A 264 9.12 -12.08 9.09
CA MET A 264 8.52 -11.07 9.94
C MET A 264 9.29 -10.99 11.27
N ILE A 265 9.66 -9.77 11.67
CA ILE A 265 10.26 -9.48 12.97
C ILE A 265 9.16 -8.96 13.91
N GLU A 266 9.10 -9.51 15.13
CA GLU A 266 8.37 -8.91 16.24
C GLU A 266 9.32 -7.98 17.02
N LYS A 267 8.92 -6.72 17.22
CA LYS A 267 9.67 -5.71 17.99
C LYS A 267 9.08 -5.47 19.38
#